data_AF-A0A3D4QBL7-F1
#
_entry.id   AF-A0A3D4QBL7-F1
#
_cell.length_a   1.000
_cell.length_b   1.000
_cell.length_c   1.000
_cell.angle_alpha   90.00
_cell.angle_beta   90.00
_cell.angle_gamma   90.00
#
_symmetry.space_group_name_H-M   'P 1'
#
loop_
_entity.id
_entity.type
_entity.pdbx_description
1 polymer ?
#
loop_
_entity_poly.entity_id
_entity_poly.type
_entity_poly.pdbx_seq_one_letter_code
_entity_poly.pdbx_strand_id
1 'polypeptide(L)'
;MERKRMPTRICWNCHVLSNMKLPQLGTRYLYEAGTQLMDCMFPKLEDCHGNRESSFVIYVCANCGYPNIARYPQDENVDFDEPEEWIPASSIGKEYSDVPRTVADAASEAYKCFSIGAYRATVITARSVLEAIATEKISSPANDRGRDKGLKEKLKNLVDEGVIPSQLGDYASAIKDIGNGSTHNIFEPVTKNEASYILDFLDMIIDEVYQRNAKLKKLAAKSQEFSRVKEAKLFGKH
;
A
#
# COMPACT_ATOMS: atom_id res chain seq x y z
N MET A 1 17.53 15.51 29.37
CA MET A 1 16.26 14.79 29.21
C MET A 1 16.22 14.27 27.78
N GLU A 2 16.81 13.11 27.55
CA GLU A 2 16.71 12.45 26.25
C GLU A 2 15.24 12.13 25.99
N ARG A 3 14.71 12.61 24.86
CA ARG A 3 13.39 12.18 24.41
C ARG A 3 13.51 10.69 24.12
N LYS A 4 13.01 9.84 25.02
CA LYS A 4 12.68 8.45 24.68
C LYS A 4 11.79 8.53 23.44
N ARG A 5 12.31 8.09 22.29
CA ARG A 5 11.47 7.85 21.13
C ARG A 5 10.43 6.81 21.56
N MET A 6 9.27 6.89 20.94
CA MET A 6 8.19 5.93 21.13
C MET A 6 7.95 5.29 19.77
N PRO A 7 7.66 3.99 19.73
CA PRO A 7 7.37 3.33 18.48
C PRO A 7 6.14 3.98 17.81
N THR A 8 6.19 4.14 16.49
CA THR A 8 5.11 4.74 15.70
C THR A 8 4.57 3.74 14.68
N ARG A 9 3.26 3.78 14.43
CA ARG A 9 2.63 3.03 13.33
C ARG A 9 1.36 3.74 12.86
N ILE A 10 0.89 3.38 11.67
CA ILE A 10 -0.49 3.64 11.28
C ILE A 10 -1.38 2.75 12.17
N CYS A 11 -2.22 3.36 12.99
CA CYS A 11 -3.12 2.62 13.88
C CYS A 11 -4.16 1.85 13.07
N TRP A 12 -4.37 0.56 13.39
CA TRP A 12 -5.31 -0.30 12.67
C TRP A 12 -6.77 0.16 12.83
N ASN A 13 -7.07 0.85 13.93
CA ASN A 13 -8.42 1.32 14.25
C ASN A 13 -8.73 2.70 13.66
N CYS A 14 -7.87 3.70 13.88
CA CYS A 14 -8.14 5.06 13.42
C CYS A 14 -7.43 5.46 12.12
N HIS A 15 -6.57 4.58 11.57
CA HIS A 15 -5.82 4.80 10.33
C HIS A 15 -4.93 6.06 10.31
N VAL A 16 -4.58 6.59 11.48
CA VAL A 16 -3.67 7.74 11.65
C VAL A 16 -2.29 7.24 12.05
N LEU A 17 -1.24 7.80 11.44
CA LEU A 17 0.13 7.64 11.90
C LEU A 17 0.26 8.26 13.30
N SER A 18 0.47 7.43 14.32
CA SER A 18 0.46 7.86 15.72
C SER A 18 1.58 7.17 16.49
N ASN A 19 2.03 7.84 17.55
CA ASN A 19 2.83 7.22 18.60
C ASN A 19 2.01 6.12 19.29
N MET A 20 2.69 5.03 19.64
CA MET A 20 2.16 3.93 20.42
C MET A 20 2.71 4.06 21.85
N LYS A 21 1.85 4.49 22.77
CA LYS A 21 2.21 4.74 24.17
C LYS A 21 1.85 3.54 25.02
N LEU A 22 2.52 3.34 26.15
CA LEU A 22 2.12 2.29 27.10
C LEU A 22 0.73 2.62 27.68
N PRO A 23 -0.15 1.61 27.86
CA PRO A 23 -1.44 1.80 28.54
C PRO A 23 -1.22 2.30 29.97
N GLN A 24 -2.12 3.14 30.46
CA GLN A 24 -2.18 3.48 31.88
C GLN A 24 -3.02 2.42 32.59
N LEU A 25 -2.36 1.42 33.18
CA LEU A 25 -3.05 0.36 33.93
C LEU A 25 -3.53 0.92 35.27
N GLY A 26 -4.85 0.99 35.46
CA GLY A 26 -5.52 1.74 36.54
C GLY A 26 -5.45 1.13 37.94
N THR A 27 -4.80 -0.02 38.12
CA THR A 27 -4.58 -0.60 39.44
C THR A 27 -3.27 -0.09 40.01
N ARG A 28 -3.35 0.93 40.87
CA ARG A 28 -2.36 1.32 41.89
C ARG A 28 -0.91 1.12 41.44
N TYR A 29 -0.33 2.16 40.84
CA TYR A 29 1.10 2.33 40.57
C TYR A 29 1.99 1.31 41.30
N LEU A 30 2.42 0.24 40.61
CA LEU A 30 3.47 -0.66 41.14
C LEU A 30 4.79 0.13 41.34
N TYR A 31 4.93 1.26 40.64
CA TYR A 31 6.10 2.16 40.68
C TYR A 31 5.67 3.62 40.68
N GLU A 32 6.38 4.48 41.42
CA GLU A 32 6.17 5.94 41.45
C GLU A 32 6.25 6.60 40.06
N ALA A 33 6.88 5.94 39.08
CA ALA A 33 7.10 6.42 37.72
C ALA A 33 5.98 6.07 36.70
N GLY A 34 4.92 5.35 37.09
CA GLY A 34 3.86 4.91 36.16
C GLY A 34 4.07 3.51 35.57
N THR A 35 3.26 3.14 34.58
CA THR A 35 3.36 1.85 33.87
C THR A 35 4.68 1.75 33.11
N GLN A 36 5.46 0.72 33.39
CA GLN A 36 6.72 0.44 32.72
C GLN A 36 6.52 -0.53 31.55
N LEU A 37 7.49 -0.58 30.63
CA LEU A 37 7.45 -1.45 29.46
C LEU A 37 7.28 -2.93 29.85
N MET A 38 7.97 -3.36 30.92
CA MET A 38 7.91 -4.73 31.44
C MET A 38 6.53 -5.12 31.97
N ASP A 39 5.75 -4.15 32.48
CA ASP A 39 4.38 -4.38 32.93
C ASP A 39 3.48 -4.78 31.75
N CYS A 40 3.77 -4.24 30.57
CA CYS A 40 3.05 -4.49 29.33
C CYS A 40 3.66 -5.60 28.45
N MET A 41 4.76 -6.23 28.89
CA MET A 41 5.46 -7.26 28.14
C MET A 41 4.93 -8.68 28.45
N PHE A 42 4.80 -9.52 27.42
CA PHE A 42 4.27 -10.90 27.45
C PHE A 42 5.06 -11.87 26.55
N PRO A 43 5.03 -13.19 26.79
CA PRO A 43 4.60 -13.82 28.05
C PRO A 43 5.44 -13.31 29.24
N LYS A 44 4.92 -13.40 30.48
CA LYS A 44 5.71 -13.08 31.67
C LYS A 44 6.78 -14.15 31.87
N LEU A 45 7.93 -13.77 32.43
CA LEU A 45 9.05 -14.69 32.69
C LEU A 45 8.60 -15.91 33.53
N GLU A 46 7.73 -15.68 34.51
CA GLU A 46 7.14 -16.71 35.36
C GLU A 46 6.20 -17.68 34.63
N ASP A 47 5.59 -17.23 33.52
CA ASP A 47 4.68 -18.03 32.70
C ASP A 47 5.41 -18.75 31.54
N CYS A 48 6.72 -18.55 31.38
CA CYS A 48 7.50 -19.13 30.29
C CYS A 48 7.85 -20.60 30.57
N HIS A 49 7.18 -21.53 29.89
CA HIS A 49 7.56 -22.95 29.89
C HIS A 49 8.43 -23.27 28.66
N GLY A 50 9.74 -23.05 28.75
CA GLY A 50 10.71 -23.36 27.69
C GLY A 50 11.51 -22.14 27.18
N ASN A 51 12.25 -22.31 26.07
CA ASN A 51 12.96 -21.19 25.43
C ASN A 51 11.96 -20.23 24.78
N ARG A 52 12.10 -18.93 25.08
CA ARG A 52 11.18 -17.88 24.67
C ARG A 52 11.58 -17.28 23.33
N GLU A 53 10.95 -17.68 22.23
CA GLU A 53 11.34 -17.20 20.90
C GLU A 53 11.00 -15.72 20.61
N SER A 54 10.07 -15.11 21.35
CA SER A 54 9.68 -13.70 21.14
C SER A 54 9.09 -13.03 22.39
N SER A 55 9.16 -11.70 22.42
CA SER A 55 8.50 -10.86 23.42
C SER A 55 7.46 -9.97 22.77
N PHE A 56 6.32 -9.80 23.43
CA PHE A 56 5.21 -8.98 22.94
C PHE A 56 4.97 -7.83 23.91
N VAL A 57 4.79 -6.61 23.42
CA VAL A 57 4.46 -5.45 24.27
C VAL A 57 3.11 -4.88 23.84
N ILE A 58 2.21 -4.69 24.81
CA ILE A 58 0.92 -4.03 24.59
C ILE A 58 1.10 -2.52 24.70
N TYR A 59 0.78 -1.83 23.63
CA TYR A 59 0.68 -0.39 23.52
C TYR A 59 -0.77 0.05 23.28
N VAL A 60 -1.03 1.34 23.41
CA VAL A 60 -2.27 2.00 22.98
C VAL A 60 -1.95 3.15 22.02
N CYS A 61 -2.80 3.35 21.03
CA CYS A 61 -2.67 4.47 20.10
C CYS A 61 -2.83 5.80 20.85
N ALA A 62 -1.87 6.72 20.69
CA ALA A 62 -1.97 8.04 21.33
C ALA A 62 -3.17 8.87 20.82
N ASN A 63 -3.62 8.64 19.58
CA ASN A 63 -4.76 9.33 18.98
C ASN A 63 -6.13 8.78 19.45
N CYS A 64 -6.35 7.46 19.39
CA CYS A 64 -7.67 6.87 19.63
C CYS A 64 -7.76 5.95 20.85
N GLY A 65 -6.64 5.65 21.51
CA GLY A 65 -6.59 4.81 22.71
C GLY A 65 -6.72 3.29 22.47
N TYR A 66 -6.93 2.84 21.23
CA TYR A 66 -7.09 1.40 20.93
C TYR A 66 -5.78 0.62 21.10
N PRO A 67 -5.86 -0.66 21.52
CA PRO A 67 -4.69 -1.49 21.79
C PRO A 67 -3.96 -1.90 20.51
N ASN A 68 -2.63 -1.97 20.60
CA ASN A 68 -1.72 -2.42 19.55
C ASN A 68 -0.65 -3.29 20.23
N ILE A 69 -0.35 -4.45 19.67
CA ILE A 69 0.65 -5.39 20.20
C ILE A 69 1.87 -5.33 19.27
N ALA A 70 3.04 -5.10 19.83
CA ALA A 70 4.32 -5.15 19.13
C ALA A 70 5.02 -6.47 19.43
N ARG A 71 5.55 -7.16 18.42
CA ARG A 71 6.45 -8.31 18.59
C ARG A 71 7.90 -7.85 18.47
N TYR A 72 8.74 -8.34 19.37
CA TYR A 72 10.18 -8.13 19.38
C TYR A 72 10.90 -9.48 19.46
N PRO A 73 12.09 -9.61 18.83
CA PRO A 73 12.93 -10.79 18.96
C PRO A 73 13.49 -10.90 20.39
N GLN A 74 13.95 -12.09 20.75
CA GLN A 74 14.74 -12.29 21.97
C GLN A 74 16.23 -12.02 21.66
N ASP A 75 16.64 -10.76 21.69
CA ASP A 75 18.04 -10.31 21.56
C ASP A 75 18.49 -9.62 22.87
N GLU A 76 19.78 -9.61 23.18
CA GLU A 76 20.32 -8.82 24.29
C GLU A 76 20.19 -7.31 24.04
N ASN A 77 20.15 -6.88 22.76
CA ASN A 77 20.05 -5.48 22.35
C ASN A 77 18.73 -5.16 21.60
N VAL A 78 17.58 -5.45 22.22
CA VAL A 78 16.28 -5.11 21.61
C VAL A 78 16.09 -3.60 21.52
N ASP A 79 15.95 -3.09 20.30
CA ASP A 79 15.44 -1.75 20.06
C ASP A 79 13.90 -1.74 20.18
N PHE A 80 13.39 -1.19 21.28
CA PHE A 80 11.95 -1.13 21.52
C PHE A 80 11.23 -0.07 20.66
N ASP A 81 11.97 0.79 19.94
CA ASP A 81 11.39 1.76 19.01
C ASP A 81 11.05 1.12 17.65
N GLU A 82 11.70 0.01 17.30
CA GLU A 82 11.56 -0.69 16.02
C GLU A 82 11.10 -2.14 16.21
N PRO A 83 9.79 -2.37 16.46
CA PRO A 83 9.26 -3.73 16.55
C PRO A 83 9.32 -4.47 15.22
N GLU A 84 9.53 -5.77 15.28
CA GLU A 84 9.57 -6.66 14.12
C GLU A 84 8.19 -6.79 13.47
N GLU A 85 7.13 -6.77 14.28
CA GLU A 85 5.76 -6.95 13.82
C GLU A 85 4.75 -6.21 14.70
N TRP A 86 3.62 -5.87 14.09
CA TRP A 86 2.51 -5.15 14.70
C TRP A 86 1.20 -5.93 14.54
N ILE A 87 0.50 -6.15 15.66
CA ILE A 87 -0.77 -6.89 15.74
C ILE A 87 -1.85 -5.98 16.37
N PRO A 88 -3.10 -5.97 15.86
CA PRO A 88 -3.51 -6.47 14.55
C PRO A 88 -2.69 -5.82 13.44
N ALA A 89 -2.54 -6.47 12.29
CA ALA A 89 -1.97 -5.81 11.13
C ALA A 89 -2.88 -4.65 10.70
N SER A 90 -2.30 -3.46 10.48
CA SER A 90 -3.03 -2.39 9.80
C SER A 90 -2.86 -2.62 8.31
N SER A 91 -3.93 -2.94 7.58
CA SER A 91 -3.81 -2.93 6.13
C SER A 91 -3.65 -1.49 5.64
N ILE A 92 -2.58 -1.24 4.91
CA ILE A 92 -2.24 0.07 4.36
C ILE A 92 -2.60 0.03 2.89
N GLY A 93 -3.62 0.79 2.54
CA GLY A 93 -3.99 1.03 1.15
C GLY A 93 -3.13 2.10 0.50
N LYS A 94 -3.43 2.39 -0.76
CA LYS A 94 -2.84 3.51 -1.50
C LYS A 94 -3.95 4.47 -1.91
N GLU A 95 -3.73 5.77 -1.71
CA GLU A 95 -4.67 6.80 -2.14
C GLU A 95 -4.49 7.15 -3.62
N TYR A 96 -5.62 7.33 -4.31
CA TYR A 96 -5.68 7.73 -5.72
C TYR A 96 -6.64 8.92 -5.88
N SER A 97 -6.14 10.14 -5.68
CA SER A 97 -6.97 11.35 -5.59
C SER A 97 -7.66 11.76 -6.90
N ASP A 98 -7.03 11.51 -8.05
CA ASP A 98 -7.50 11.93 -9.38
C ASP A 98 -8.11 10.77 -10.19
N VAL A 99 -8.66 9.76 -9.51
CA VAL A 99 -9.16 8.51 -10.12
C VAL A 99 -10.62 8.28 -9.69
N PRO A 100 -11.51 7.75 -10.56
CA PRO A 100 -12.88 7.42 -10.17
C PRO A 100 -12.90 6.56 -8.91
N ARG A 101 -13.77 6.91 -7.96
CA ARG A 101 -13.80 6.31 -6.62
C ARG A 101 -13.88 4.79 -6.64
N THR A 102 -14.67 4.21 -7.54
CA THR A 102 -14.80 2.75 -7.67
C THR A 102 -13.48 2.07 -8.03
N VAL A 103 -12.70 2.67 -8.94
CA VAL A 103 -11.37 2.19 -9.33
C VAL A 103 -10.37 2.43 -8.20
N ALA A 104 -10.40 3.61 -7.59
CA ALA A 104 -9.52 3.98 -6.48
C ALA A 104 -9.68 3.05 -5.26
N ASP A 105 -10.92 2.78 -4.85
CA ASP A 105 -11.23 1.93 -3.70
C ASP A 105 -10.74 0.49 -3.93
N ALA A 106 -10.99 -0.07 -5.13
CA ALA A 106 -10.56 -1.42 -5.49
C ALA A 106 -9.03 -1.53 -5.69
N ALA A 107 -8.39 -0.52 -6.30
CA ALA A 107 -6.93 -0.46 -6.38
C ALA A 107 -6.30 -0.35 -4.99
N SER A 108 -6.87 0.49 -4.12
CA SER A 108 -6.43 0.60 -2.72
C SER A 108 -6.58 -0.72 -1.98
N GLU A 109 -7.60 -1.53 -2.26
CA GLU A 109 -7.79 -2.84 -1.65
C GLU A 109 -6.67 -3.81 -2.03
N ALA A 110 -6.20 -3.79 -3.29
CA ALA A 110 -5.05 -4.58 -3.69
C ALA A 110 -3.80 -4.26 -2.84
N TYR A 111 -3.52 -2.99 -2.58
CA TYR A 111 -2.44 -2.57 -1.67
C TYR A 111 -2.68 -3.01 -0.21
N LYS A 112 -3.93 -2.94 0.27
CA LYS A 112 -4.29 -3.45 1.60
C LYS A 112 -3.96 -4.93 1.73
N CYS A 113 -4.33 -5.75 0.75
CA CYS A 113 -3.98 -7.18 0.72
C CYS A 113 -2.46 -7.39 0.73
N PHE A 114 -1.73 -6.64 -0.08
CA PHE A 114 -0.27 -6.74 -0.15
C PHE A 114 0.40 -6.41 1.17
N SER A 115 -0.05 -5.34 1.83
CA SER A 115 0.51 -4.84 3.09
C SER A 115 0.42 -5.84 4.26
N ILE A 116 -0.49 -6.82 4.18
CA ILE A 116 -0.68 -7.88 5.17
C ILE A 116 -0.18 -9.25 4.70
N GLY A 117 0.55 -9.30 3.58
CA GLY A 117 1.10 -10.55 3.03
C GLY A 117 0.10 -11.42 2.25
N ALA A 118 -1.10 -10.92 1.94
CA ALA A 118 -2.11 -11.63 1.15
C ALA A 118 -1.82 -11.50 -0.37
N TYR A 119 -0.69 -12.03 -0.82
CA TYR A 119 -0.17 -11.84 -2.19
C TYR A 119 -1.08 -12.39 -3.29
N ARG A 120 -1.73 -13.53 -3.04
CA ARG A 120 -2.70 -14.10 -4.00
C ARG A 120 -3.92 -13.18 -4.18
N ALA A 121 -4.47 -12.67 -3.08
CA ALA A 121 -5.57 -11.72 -3.12
C ALA A 121 -5.14 -10.41 -3.82
N THR A 122 -3.91 -9.96 -3.57
CA THR A 122 -3.32 -8.80 -4.27
C THR A 122 -3.36 -8.97 -5.78
N VAL A 123 -2.88 -10.12 -6.30
CA VAL A 123 -2.86 -10.39 -7.74
C VAL A 123 -4.26 -10.46 -8.33
N ILE A 124 -5.19 -11.17 -7.66
CA ILE A 124 -6.57 -11.31 -8.13
C ILE A 124 -7.25 -9.94 -8.20
N THR A 125 -7.20 -9.17 -7.11
CA THR A 125 -7.81 -7.84 -7.05
C THR A 125 -7.19 -6.89 -8.06
N ALA A 126 -5.85 -6.81 -8.15
CA ALA A 126 -5.18 -5.94 -9.12
C ALA A 126 -5.56 -6.29 -10.57
N ARG A 127 -5.67 -7.57 -10.92
CA ARG A 127 -6.13 -8.00 -12.25
C ARG A 127 -7.56 -7.58 -12.53
N SER A 128 -8.47 -7.78 -11.59
CA SER A 128 -9.87 -7.37 -11.76
C SER A 128 -10.00 -5.86 -11.96
N VAL A 129 -9.19 -5.06 -11.26
CA VAL A 129 -9.15 -3.61 -11.47
C VAL A 129 -8.61 -3.26 -12.86
N LEU A 130 -7.51 -3.88 -13.29
CA LEU A 130 -6.95 -3.69 -14.64
C LEU A 130 -7.97 -4.06 -15.73
N GLU A 131 -8.69 -5.18 -15.57
CA GLU A 131 -9.73 -5.61 -16.52
C GLU A 131 -10.87 -4.60 -16.57
N ALA A 132 -11.32 -4.10 -15.43
CA ALA A 132 -12.38 -3.10 -15.36
C ALA A 132 -11.98 -1.78 -16.03
N ILE A 133 -10.77 -1.27 -15.75
CA ILE A 133 -10.22 -0.07 -16.40
C ILE A 133 -10.14 -0.30 -17.91
N ALA A 134 -9.59 -1.45 -18.34
CA ALA A 134 -9.41 -1.72 -19.75
C ALA A 134 -10.75 -1.82 -20.49
N THR A 135 -11.75 -2.52 -19.91
CA THR A 135 -13.11 -2.60 -20.45
C THR A 135 -13.76 -1.22 -20.62
N GLU A 136 -13.54 -0.29 -19.68
CA GLU A 136 -14.11 1.06 -19.75
C GLU A 136 -13.48 1.90 -20.89
N LYS A 137 -12.22 1.61 -21.26
CA LYS A 137 -11.42 2.48 -22.14
C LYS A 137 -11.25 1.98 -23.57
N ILE A 138 -11.56 0.72 -23.84
CA ILE A 138 -11.48 0.15 -25.20
C ILE A 138 -12.84 0.20 -25.91
N SER A 139 -12.79 0.34 -27.23
CA SER A 139 -13.99 0.44 -28.05
C SER A 139 -14.72 -0.90 -28.21
N SER A 140 -13.99 -2.02 -28.09
CA SER A 140 -14.53 -3.36 -28.30
C SER A 140 -14.10 -4.32 -27.18
N PRO A 141 -14.86 -4.43 -26.09
CA PRO A 141 -14.53 -5.30 -24.96
C PRO A 141 -14.87 -6.77 -25.20
N ALA A 142 -15.75 -7.07 -26.15
CA ALA A 142 -16.08 -8.44 -26.54
C ALA A 142 -15.25 -8.91 -27.75
N ASN A 143 -14.94 -10.20 -27.82
CA ASN A 143 -14.33 -10.82 -28.98
C ASN A 143 -15.35 -11.08 -30.10
N ASP A 144 -14.87 -11.58 -31.24
CA ASP A 144 -15.69 -11.86 -32.44
C ASP A 144 -16.84 -12.86 -32.20
N ARG A 145 -16.83 -13.56 -31.06
CA ARG A 145 -17.87 -14.51 -30.63
C ARG A 145 -18.82 -13.92 -29.59
N GLY A 146 -18.74 -12.61 -29.34
CA GLY A 146 -19.58 -11.91 -28.37
C GLY A 146 -19.23 -12.21 -26.90
N ARG A 147 -18.07 -12.80 -26.61
CA ARG A 147 -17.62 -13.09 -25.23
C ARG A 147 -16.66 -12.02 -24.75
N ASP A 148 -16.69 -11.72 -23.45
CA ASP A 148 -15.75 -10.76 -22.85
C ASP A 148 -14.29 -11.19 -23.08
N LYS A 149 -13.45 -10.23 -23.47
CA LYS A 149 -12.03 -10.45 -23.70
C LYS A 149 -11.29 -10.66 -22.39
N GLY A 150 -10.29 -11.55 -22.38
CA GLY A 150 -9.38 -11.65 -21.24
C GLY A 150 -8.48 -10.43 -21.12
N LEU A 151 -7.90 -10.20 -19.92
CA LEU A 151 -7.02 -9.06 -19.66
C LEU A 151 -5.96 -8.82 -20.73
N LYS A 152 -5.30 -9.87 -21.23
CA LYS A 152 -4.24 -9.74 -22.25
C LYS A 152 -4.74 -9.04 -23.52
N GLU A 153 -5.89 -9.47 -24.03
CA GLU A 153 -6.47 -8.90 -25.26
C GLU A 153 -6.91 -7.45 -25.01
N LYS A 154 -7.50 -7.19 -23.84
CA LYS A 154 -7.90 -5.83 -23.44
C LYS A 154 -6.69 -4.88 -23.33
N LEU A 155 -5.60 -5.31 -22.70
CA LEU A 155 -4.36 -4.52 -22.61
C LEU A 155 -3.75 -4.26 -23.99
N LYS A 156 -3.79 -5.25 -24.90
CA LYS A 156 -3.39 -5.04 -26.29
C LYS A 156 -4.26 -3.98 -26.96
N ASN A 157 -5.58 -4.03 -26.77
CA ASN A 157 -6.48 -3.02 -27.34
C ASN A 157 -6.21 -1.62 -26.77
N LEU A 158 -5.85 -1.47 -25.50
CA LEU A 158 -5.42 -0.17 -24.96
C LEU A 158 -4.19 0.40 -25.68
N VAL A 159 -3.25 -0.44 -26.08
CA VAL A 159 -2.07 -0.03 -26.86
C VAL A 159 -2.48 0.31 -28.30
N ASP A 160 -3.23 -0.59 -28.95
CA ASP A 160 -3.64 -0.44 -30.35
C ASP A 160 -4.52 0.81 -30.56
N GLU A 161 -5.36 1.15 -29.57
CA GLU A 161 -6.21 2.36 -29.57
C GLU A 161 -5.45 3.61 -29.06
N GLY A 162 -4.18 3.48 -28.67
CA GLY A 162 -3.33 4.59 -28.23
C GLY A 162 -3.70 5.17 -26.86
N VAL A 163 -4.48 4.45 -26.05
CA VAL A 163 -4.85 4.82 -24.68
C VAL A 163 -3.64 4.77 -23.76
N ILE A 164 -2.77 3.77 -23.95
CA ILE A 164 -1.50 3.64 -23.23
C ILE A 164 -0.32 3.52 -24.20
N PRO A 165 0.91 3.87 -23.79
CA PRO A 165 2.11 3.70 -24.61
C PRO A 165 2.40 2.23 -24.94
N SER A 166 3.01 1.98 -26.10
CA SER A 166 3.35 0.62 -26.54
C SER A 166 4.28 -0.12 -25.58
N GLN A 167 5.17 0.58 -24.89
CA GLN A 167 6.06 -0.03 -23.89
C GLN A 167 5.30 -0.70 -22.74
N LEU A 168 4.11 -0.20 -22.38
CA LEU A 168 3.28 -0.86 -21.35
C LEU A 168 2.64 -2.16 -21.85
N GLY A 169 2.47 -2.31 -23.17
CA GLY A 169 2.03 -3.56 -23.79
C GLY A 169 3.02 -4.70 -23.62
N ASP A 170 4.32 -4.41 -23.58
CA ASP A 170 5.36 -5.42 -23.41
C ASP A 170 5.33 -6.02 -21.99
N TYR A 171 5.12 -5.18 -20.98
CA TYR A 171 4.99 -5.61 -19.58
C TYR A 171 3.69 -6.38 -19.30
N ALA A 172 2.62 -6.12 -20.05
CA ALA A 172 1.35 -6.83 -19.93
C ALA A 172 1.48 -8.36 -20.12
N SER A 173 2.47 -8.80 -20.91
CA SER A 173 2.70 -10.22 -21.14
C SER A 173 3.15 -10.97 -19.88
N ALA A 174 3.97 -10.35 -19.02
CA ALA A 174 4.43 -10.96 -17.77
C ALA A 174 3.30 -11.15 -16.75
N ILE A 175 2.30 -10.26 -16.77
CA ILE A 175 1.12 -10.35 -15.88
C ILE A 175 0.27 -11.56 -16.22
N LYS A 176 0.23 -11.95 -17.50
CA LYS A 176 -0.49 -13.15 -17.94
C LYS A 176 0.01 -14.37 -17.18
N ASP A 177 1.33 -14.55 -17.11
CA ASP A 177 1.93 -15.73 -16.52
C ASP A 177 1.70 -15.78 -15.00
N ILE A 178 1.85 -14.63 -14.32
CA ILE A 178 1.60 -14.48 -12.88
C ILE A 178 0.14 -14.79 -12.51
N GLY A 179 -0.81 -14.25 -13.27
CA GLY A 179 -2.21 -14.42 -12.93
C GLY A 179 -2.87 -15.67 -13.51
N ASN A 180 -2.36 -16.27 -14.58
CA ASN A 180 -2.85 -17.57 -15.03
C ASN A 180 -2.58 -18.65 -13.98
N GLY A 181 -1.39 -18.65 -13.36
CA GLY A 181 -1.13 -19.49 -12.18
C GLY A 181 -2.12 -19.19 -11.05
N SER A 182 -2.31 -17.91 -10.72
CA SER A 182 -3.17 -17.49 -9.59
C SER A 182 -4.69 -17.72 -9.77
N THR A 183 -5.23 -17.63 -11.00
CA THR A 183 -6.69 -17.74 -11.27
C THR A 183 -7.12 -19.10 -11.84
N HIS A 184 -6.24 -19.82 -12.55
CA HIS A 184 -6.55 -21.18 -13.03
C HIS A 184 -6.03 -22.28 -12.10
N ASN A 185 -4.99 -22.01 -11.30
CA ASN A 185 -4.49 -22.92 -10.28
C ASN A 185 -4.28 -22.18 -8.96
N ILE A 186 -5.38 -21.84 -8.29
CA ILE A 186 -5.38 -21.08 -7.01
C ILE A 186 -4.44 -21.66 -5.94
N PHE A 187 -4.02 -22.92 -6.09
CA PHE A 187 -3.09 -23.62 -5.21
C PHE A 187 -1.62 -23.26 -5.43
N GLU A 188 -1.26 -22.60 -6.54
CA GLU A 188 0.10 -22.11 -6.74
C GLU A 188 0.42 -20.96 -5.76
N PRO A 189 1.60 -20.98 -5.13
CA PRO A 189 2.04 -19.90 -4.27
C PRO A 189 2.37 -18.67 -5.11
N VAL A 190 1.93 -17.50 -4.65
CA VAL A 190 2.30 -16.20 -5.22
C VAL A 190 3.34 -15.57 -4.30
N THR A 191 4.49 -15.22 -4.87
CA THR A 191 5.57 -14.56 -4.14
C THR A 191 5.28 -13.07 -3.93
N LYS A 192 5.94 -12.47 -2.93
CA LYS A 192 5.91 -11.01 -2.71
C LYS A 192 6.33 -10.23 -3.96
N ASN A 193 7.33 -10.72 -4.69
CA ASN A 193 7.86 -10.03 -5.87
C ASN A 193 6.86 -10.01 -7.02
N GLU A 194 6.15 -11.12 -7.26
CA GLU A 194 5.09 -11.19 -8.27
C GLU A 194 3.91 -10.28 -7.92
N ALA A 195 3.51 -10.25 -6.64
CA ALA A 195 2.46 -9.36 -6.18
C ALA A 195 2.87 -7.88 -6.21
N SER A 196 4.14 -7.55 -5.96
CA SER A 196 4.64 -6.19 -6.11
C SER A 196 4.64 -5.77 -7.57
N TYR A 197 5.11 -6.64 -8.47
CA TYR A 197 5.18 -6.36 -9.90
C TYR A 197 3.81 -5.99 -10.49
N ILE A 198 2.76 -6.71 -10.11
CA ILE A 198 1.42 -6.40 -10.62
C ILE A 198 0.84 -5.10 -10.06
N LEU A 199 1.17 -4.74 -8.82
CA LEU A 199 0.79 -3.47 -8.22
C LEU A 199 1.49 -2.30 -8.92
N ASP A 200 2.79 -2.43 -9.19
CA ASP A 200 3.55 -1.43 -9.94
C ASP A 200 2.97 -1.23 -11.35
N PHE A 201 2.53 -2.31 -12.00
CA PHE A 201 1.85 -2.21 -13.29
C PHE A 201 0.46 -1.58 -13.19
N LEU A 202 -0.33 -1.93 -12.16
CA LEU A 202 -1.62 -1.30 -11.90
C LEU A 202 -1.46 0.22 -11.74
N ASP A 203 -0.46 0.65 -10.98
CA ASP A 203 -0.11 2.05 -10.82
C ASP A 203 0.20 2.74 -12.15
N MET A 204 1.05 2.11 -12.99
CA MET A 204 1.39 2.65 -14.30
C MET A 204 0.15 2.84 -15.19
N ILE A 205 -0.77 1.86 -15.20
CA ILE A 205 -2.00 1.95 -15.99
C ILE A 205 -2.93 3.04 -15.45
N ILE A 206 -3.11 3.12 -14.13
CA ILE A 206 -3.93 4.18 -13.51
C ILE A 206 -3.36 5.57 -13.85
N ASP A 207 -2.04 5.73 -13.75
CA ASP A 207 -1.35 6.97 -14.05
C ASP A 207 -1.52 7.38 -15.51
N GLU A 208 -1.36 6.46 -16.45
CA GLU A 208 -1.52 6.72 -17.88
C GLU A 208 -2.97 7.06 -18.25
N VAL A 209 -3.94 6.28 -17.74
CA VAL A 209 -5.35 6.40 -18.12
C VAL A 209 -6.02 7.64 -17.50
N TYR A 210 -5.76 7.91 -16.22
CA TYR A 210 -6.49 8.95 -15.49
C TYR A 210 -5.65 10.21 -15.24
N GLN A 211 -4.37 10.05 -14.90
CA GLN A 211 -3.57 11.17 -14.38
C GLN A 211 -2.71 11.89 -15.44
N ARG A 212 -2.33 11.20 -16.53
CA ARG A 212 -1.41 11.74 -17.54
C ARG A 212 -1.90 13.05 -18.14
N ASN A 213 -3.16 13.12 -18.54
CA ASN A 213 -3.74 14.34 -19.12
C ASN A 213 -3.71 15.51 -18.14
N ALA A 214 -3.98 15.27 -16.86
CA ALA A 214 -3.91 16.30 -15.82
C ALA A 214 -2.45 16.77 -15.60
N LYS A 215 -1.49 15.83 -15.55
CA LYS A 215 -0.05 16.14 -15.43
C LYS A 215 0.46 16.96 -16.62
N LEU A 216 0.09 16.58 -17.86
CA LEU A 216 0.47 17.32 -19.08
C LEU A 216 -0.11 18.74 -19.12
N LYS A 217 -1.38 18.93 -18.72
CA LYS A 217 -1.98 20.27 -18.62
C LYS A 217 -1.26 21.15 -17.60
N LYS A 218 -0.91 20.62 -16.43
CA LYS A 218 -0.14 21.33 -15.40
C LYS A 218 1.26 21.73 -15.90
N LEU A 219 1.93 20.84 -16.64
CA LEU A 219 3.24 21.13 -17.25
C LEU A 219 3.14 22.20 -18.35
N ALA A 220 2.12 22.12 -19.21
CA ALA A 220 1.89 23.11 -20.26
C ALA A 220 1.65 24.51 -19.68
N ALA A 221 0.86 24.62 -18.59
CA ALA A 221 0.64 25.89 -17.90
C ALA A 221 1.93 26.48 -17.33
N LYS A 222 2.77 25.67 -16.67
CA LYS A 222 4.08 26.11 -16.17
C LYS A 222 5.02 26.56 -17.30
N SER A 223 5.03 25.85 -18.43
CA SER A 223 5.85 26.22 -19.59
C SER A 223 5.45 27.60 -20.13
N GLN A 224 4.16 27.88 -20.22
CA GLN A 224 3.66 29.21 -20.61
C GLN A 224 4.06 30.30 -19.62
N GLU A 225 4.00 30.01 -18.31
CA GLU A 225 4.45 30.92 -17.26
C GLU A 225 5.95 31.24 -17.39
N PHE A 226 6.79 30.22 -17.58
CA PHE A 226 8.23 30.42 -17.79
C PHE A 226 8.54 31.26 -19.03
N SER A 227 7.83 31.04 -20.14
CA SER A 227 7.97 31.84 -21.36
C SER A 227 7.59 33.30 -21.11
N ARG A 228 6.47 33.57 -20.42
CA ARG A 228 6.05 34.95 -20.05
C ARG A 228 7.05 35.64 -19.13
N VAL A 229 7.58 34.93 -18.13
CA VAL A 229 8.61 35.49 -17.23
C VAL A 229 9.91 35.80 -17.98
N LYS A 230 10.29 34.94 -18.94
CA LYS A 230 11.46 35.16 -19.78
C LYS A 230 11.29 36.39 -20.68
N GLU A 231 10.12 36.53 -21.32
CA GLU A 231 9.76 37.72 -22.12
C GLU A 231 9.76 38.99 -21.25
N ALA A 232 9.13 38.96 -20.07
CA ALA A 232 9.11 40.10 -19.16
C ALA A 232 10.52 40.53 -18.71
N LYS A 233 11.45 39.59 -18.52
CA LYS A 233 12.87 39.90 -18.21
C LYS A 233 13.65 40.46 -19.41
N LEU A 234 13.31 40.04 -20.63
CA LEU A 234 13.93 40.51 -21.87
C LEU A 234 13.47 41.92 -22.26
N PHE A 235 12.18 42.22 -22.06
CA PHE A 235 11.56 43.48 -22.47
C PHE A 235 11.34 44.48 -21.32
N GLY A 236 11.54 44.08 -20.07
CA GLY A 236 11.38 44.91 -18.86
C GLY A 236 12.65 45.62 -18.38
N LYS A 237 13.67 45.81 -19.23
CA LYS A 237 14.80 46.71 -18.92
C LYS A 237 14.51 48.11 -19.47
N HIS A 238 13.81 48.92 -18.68
CA HIS A 238 13.97 50.37 -18.60
C HIS A 238 13.63 50.83 -17.19
#